data_AF-A0A453NBR8-F1
#
_entry.id   AF-A0A453NBR8-F1
#
_cell.length_a   1.000
_cell.length_b   1.000
_cell.length_c   1.000
_cell.angle_alpha   90.00
_cell.angle_beta   90.00
_cell.angle_gamma   90.00
#
_symmetry.space_group_name_H-M   'P 1'
#
loop_
_entity.id
_entity.type
_entity.pdbx_description
1 polymer ?
#
loop_
_entity_poly.entity_id
_entity_poly.type
_entity_poly.pdbx_seq_one_letter_code
_entity_poly.pdbx_strand_id
1 'polypeptide(L)' 'LFVQNNVCALHRRKTPALLLKLDIAKAFDSISWEFLLELLDKMGFLARWRDWVTLLSTSSSSCLLNG' A
#
# COMPACT_ATOMS: atom_id res chain seq x y z
N LEU A 1 -16.46 8.90 -7.71
CA LEU A 1 -17.59 9.80 -7.35
C LEU A 1 -17.19 10.92 -6.39
N PHE A 2 -16.70 10.63 -5.17
CA PHE A 2 -16.38 11.68 -4.18
C PHE A 2 -15.31 12.69 -4.63
N VAL A 3 -14.17 12.24 -5.16
CA VAL A 3 -13.09 13.13 -5.63
C VAL A 3 -13.58 14.02 -6.77
N GLN A 4 -14.28 13.45 -7.76
CA GLN A 4 -14.80 14.18 -8.92
C GLN A 4 -15.81 15.25 -8.53
N ASN A 5 -16.71 14.96 -7.59
CA ASN A 5 -17.68 15.94 -7.10
C ASN A 5 -17.00 17.12 -6.38
N ASN A 6 -15.95 16.87 -5.59
CA ASN A 6 -15.17 17.91 -4.93
C ASN A 6 -14.40 18.78 -5.93
N VAL A 7 -13.79 18.18 -6.96
CA VAL A 7 -13.13 18.91 -8.05
C VAL A 7 -14.12 19.83 -8.76
N CYS A 8 -15.29 19.32 -9.13
CA CYS A 8 -16.33 20.12 -9.78
C CYS A 8 -16.83 21.26 -8.88
N ALA A 9 -16.96 21.03 -7.58
CA ALA A 9 -17.37 22.06 -6.62
C ALA A 9 -16.32 23.17 -6.49
N LEU A 10 -15.04 22.83 -6.36
CA LEU A 10 -13.92 23.79 -6.30
C LEU A 10 -13.83 24.62 -7.58
N HIS A 11 -13.98 23.96 -8.73
CA HIS A 11 -13.99 24.63 -10.04
C HIS A 11 -15.15 25.62 -10.18
N ARG A 12 -16.38 25.22 -9.81
CA ARG A 12 -17.58 26.09 -9.83
C ARG A 12 -17.43 27.31 -8.92
N ARG A 13 -16.73 27.17 -7.80
CA ARG A 13 -16.51 28.24 -6.83
C ARG A 13 -15.31 29.14 -7.16
N LYS A 14 -14.59 28.87 -8.26
CA LYS A 14 -13.32 29.54 -8.63
C LYS A 14 -12.33 29.58 -7.46
N THR A 15 -12.36 28.56 -6.61
CA THR A 15 -11.48 28.48 -5.45
C THR A 15 -10.10 28.03 -5.92
N PRO A 16 -9.03 28.81 -5.69
CA PRO A 16 -7.67 28.34 -5.97
C PRO A 16 -7.39 27.07 -5.17
N ALA A 17 -7.06 25.98 -5.86
CA ALA A 17 -6.79 24.68 -5.24
C ALA A 17 -5.78 23.89 -6.06
N LEU A 18 -4.97 23.07 -5.39
CA LEU A 18 -4.09 22.08 -6.01
C LEU A 18 -4.66 20.69 -5.74
N LEU A 19 -4.77 19.88 -6.79
CA LEU A 19 -5.25 18.51 -6.72
C LEU A 19 -4.08 17.56 -6.98
N LEU A 20 -3.74 16.76 -5.98
CA LEU A 20 -2.77 15.68 -6.12
C LEU A 20 -3.50 14.35 -6.17
N LYS A 21 -3.46 13.69 -7.33
CA LYS A 21 -3.92 12.30 -7.47
C LYS A 21 -2.71 11.40 -7.28
N LEU A 22 -2.66 10.69 -6.16
CA LEU A 22 -1.70 9.62 -5.94
C LEU A 22 -2.30 8.32 -6.47
N ASP A 23 -1.62 7.71 -7.45
CA ASP A 23 -1.92 6.36 -7.88
C ASP A 23 -0.99 5.39 -7.15
N ILE A 24 -1.59 4.44 -6.43
CA ILE A 24 -0.90 3.44 -5.61
C ILE A 24 -1.10 2.06 -6.26
N ALA A 25 -1.42 2.02 -7.56
CA ALA A 25 -1.60 0.79 -8.31
C ALA A 25 -0.41 -0.15 -8.08
N LYS A 26 -0.73 -1.39 -7.71
CA LYS A 26 0.25 -2.46 -7.46
C LYS A 26 1.28 -2.15 -6.38
N ALA A 27 1.02 -1.25 -5.42
CA ALA A 27 2.01 -0.98 -4.37
C ALA A 27 2.41 -2.24 -3.60
N PHE A 28 1.52 -3.22 -3.44
CA PHE A 28 1.87 -4.49 -2.81
C PHE A 28 2.83 -5.37 -3.63
N ASP A 29 2.91 -5.16 -4.94
CA ASP A 29 3.84 -5.89 -5.81
C ASP A 29 5.26 -5.28 -5.77
N SER A 30 5.40 -4.03 -5.30
CA SER A 30 6.65 -3.25 -5.38
C SER A 30 7.20 -2.77 -4.02
N ILE A 31 6.58 -3.18 -2.90
CA ILE A 31 7.08 -2.88 -1.56
C ILE A 31 8.44 -3.55 -1.35
N SER A 32 9.42 -2.77 -0.88
CA SER A 32 10.66 -3.33 -0.34
C SER A 32 10.37 -4.00 1.01
N TRP A 33 10.75 -5.27 1.13
CA TRP A 33 10.62 -6.04 2.37
C TRP A 33 11.49 -5.46 3.49
N GLU A 34 12.68 -4.95 3.16
CA GLU A 34 13.57 -4.30 4.14
C GLU A 34 12.89 -3.07 4.74
N PHE A 35 12.33 -2.21 3.89
CA PHE A 35 11.58 -1.03 4.33
C PHE A 35 10.39 -1.39 5.21
N LEU A 36 9.62 -2.42 4.82
CA LEU A 36 8.48 -2.88 5.60
C LEU A 36 8.90 -3.35 7.01
N LEU A 37 9.98 -4.13 7.12
CA LEU A 37 10.47 -4.63 8.39
C LEU A 37 11.02 -3.51 9.29
N GLU A 38 11.72 -2.53 8.73
CA GLU A 38 12.17 -1.33 9.44
C GLU A 38 10.99 -0.50 9.96
N LEU A 39 9.96 -0.29 9.12
CA LEU A 39 8.77 0.45 9.50
C LEU A 39 8.05 -0.23 10.68
N LEU A 40 7.91 -1.55 10.64
CA LEU A 40 7.29 -2.33 11.71
C LEU A 40 8.09 -2.26 13.02
N ASP A 41 9.42 -2.21 12.94
CA ASP A 41 10.26 -1.98 14.12
C ASP A 41 10.03 -0.59 14.72
N LYS A 42 9.99 0.46 13.89
CA LYS A 42 9.69 1.82 14.35
C LYS A 42 8.28 1.98 14.92
N MET A 43 7.32 1.20 14.44
CA MET A 43 5.95 1.17 14.98
C MET A 43 5.84 0.36 16.27
N GLY A 44 6.93 -0.26 16.75
CA GLY A 44 6.96 -0.97 18.03
C GLY A 44 6.41 -2.40 17.98
N PHE A 45 6.35 -3.02 16.79
CA PHE A 45 6.01 -4.44 16.70
C PHE A 45 7.06 -5.28 17.42
N LEU A 46 6.66 -6.45 17.93
CA LEU A 46 7.61 -7.38 18.55
C LEU A 46 8.46 -8.07 17.48
N ALA A 47 9.71 -8.39 17.83
CA ALA A 47 10.63 -9.12 16.94
C ALA A 47 10.00 -10.40 16.39
N ARG A 48 9.37 -11.21 17.25
CA ARG A 48 8.66 -12.44 16.86
C ARG A 48 7.61 -12.21 15.77
N TRP A 49 6.91 -11.07 15.81
CA TRP A 49 5.89 -10.76 14.79
C TRP A 49 6.55 -10.41 13.46
N ARG A 50 7.63 -9.63 13.48
CA ARG A 50 8.42 -9.34 12.27
C ARG A 50 9.04 -10.60 11.68
N ASP A 51 9.52 -11.53 12.51
CA ASP A 51 10.08 -12.81 12.04
C ASP A 51 9.05 -13.61 11.23
N TRP A 52 7.79 -13.64 11.68
CA TRP A 52 6.71 -14.26 10.92
C TRP A 52 6.41 -13.56 9.60
N VAL A 53 6.45 -12.23 9.56
CA VAL A 53 6.27 -11.47 8.31
C VAL A 53 7.41 -11.74 7.33
N THR A 54 8.65 -11.87 7.81
CA THR A 54 9.82 -12.22 6.98
C THR A 54 9.65 -13.60 6.33
N LEU A 55 8.96 -14.55 6.96
CA LEU A 55 8.69 -15.85 6.33
C LEU A 55 7.78 -15.72 5.10
N LEU A 56 6.88 -14.73 5.08
CA LEU A 56 5.98 -14.49 3.94
C LEU A 56 6.72 -13.97 2.71
N SER A 57 7.87 -13.30 2.88
CA SER A 57 8.64 -12.76 1.75
C SER A 57 9.37 -13.84 0.95
N THR A 58 9.67 -14.97 1.58
CA THR A 58 10.41 -16.10 0.98
C THR A 58 9.52 -17.30 0.66
N SER A 59 8.30 -17.32 1.19
CA SER A 59 7.35 -18.41 0.98
C SER A 59 6.84 -18.45 -0.45
N SER A 60 6.90 -19.63 -1.06
CA SER A 60 6.24 -19.95 -2.33
C SER A 60 5.44 -21.22 -2.16
N SER A 61 4.28 -21.30 -2.81
CA SER A 61 3.41 -22.48 -2.80
C SER A 61 2.95 -22.77 -4.22
N SER A 62 3.10 -24.01 -4.64
CA SER A 62 2.59 -24.51 -5.92
C SER A 62 1.62 -25.66 -5.67
N CYS A 63 0.50 -25.63 -6.38
CA CYS A 63 -0.50 -26.70 -6.32
C CYS A 63 -0.56 -27.36 -7.70
N LEU A 64 -0.31 -28.67 -7.75
CA LEU A 64 -0.56 -29.49 -8.94
C LEU A 64 -2.04 -29.86 -8.96
N LEU A 65 -2.79 -29.27 -9.89
CA LEU A 65 -4.14 -29.71 -10.21
C LEU A 65 -4.01 -30.85 -11.24
N ASN A 66 -4.23 -32.08 -10.80
CA ASN A 66 -4.42 -33.21 -11.71
C ASN A 66 -5.78 -33.05 -12.37
N GLY A 67 -5.80 -33.00 -13.70
CA GLY A 67 -7.04 -33.09 -14.48
C GLY A 67 -7.66 -34.47 -14.41
#